data_AF-A0A5P9EUL1-F1
#
_entry.id   AF-A0A5P9EUL1-F1
#
_cell.length_a   1.000
_cell.length_b   1.000
_cell.length_c   1.000
_cell.angle_alpha   90.00
_cell.angle_beta   90.00
_cell.angle_gamma   90.00
#
_symmetry.space_group_name_H-M   'P 1'
#
loop_
_entity.id
_entity.type
_entity.pdbx_description
1 polymer ?
#
loop_
_entity_poly.entity_id
_entity_poly.type
_entity_poly.pdbx_seq_one_letter_code
_entity_poly.pdbx_strand_id
1 'polypeptide(L)'
;MKRIKIIASLIAILACANVQATPKSQESQGLYLLGLIFGVKKDSEGNVKEVRLAQVQDTASKQQIDFQLPEHLMVQASNKIKKYNAGIDERSESQEEFFVICIYTNLDPELVRCGGDE
;
A
#
# COMPACT_ATOMS: atom_id res chain seq x y z
N MET A 1 -29.85 -41.59 -42.67
CA MET A 1 -28.45 -41.16 -42.51
C MET A 1 -28.23 -40.71 -41.07
N LYS A 2 -27.48 -41.48 -40.26
CA LYS A 2 -27.24 -41.22 -38.83
C LYS A 2 -26.20 -40.10 -38.67
N ARG A 3 -26.56 -39.00 -38.00
CA ARG A 3 -25.62 -37.95 -37.58
C ARG A 3 -24.99 -38.38 -36.25
N ILE A 4 -23.72 -38.77 -36.28
CA ILE A 4 -22.92 -39.01 -35.07
C ILE A 4 -22.47 -37.63 -34.57
N LYS A 5 -23.00 -37.21 -33.42
CA LYS A 5 -22.50 -36.06 -32.64
C LYS A 5 -21.97 -36.56 -31.32
N ILE A 6 -20.66 -36.76 -31.23
CA ILE A 6 -19.86 -36.93 -30.02
C ILE A 6 -18.47 -36.39 -30.48
N ILE A 7 -17.70 -35.55 -29.77
CA ILE A 7 -17.32 -35.61 -28.36
C ILE A 7 -16.91 -34.22 -27.88
N ALA A 8 -17.24 -33.95 -26.62
CA ALA A 8 -16.64 -32.94 -25.77
C ALA A 8 -15.11 -32.95 -25.82
N SER A 9 -14.49 -31.77 -25.73
CA SER A 9 -13.18 -31.67 -25.09
C SER A 9 -13.15 -30.45 -24.19
N LEU A 10 -13.32 -30.76 -22.91
CA LEU A 10 -13.16 -29.91 -21.75
C LEU A 10 -11.65 -29.61 -21.63
N ILE A 11 -11.20 -28.44 -22.07
CA ILE A 11 -9.80 -28.04 -21.86
C ILE A 11 -9.72 -27.20 -20.58
N ALA A 12 -8.94 -27.78 -19.68
CA ALA A 12 -8.70 -27.42 -18.31
C ALA A 12 -8.38 -25.95 -18.04
N ILE A 13 -8.89 -25.52 -16.90
CA ILE A 13 -8.65 -24.30 -16.16
C ILE A 13 -7.13 -24.14 -15.94
N LEU A 14 -6.48 -23.21 -16.65
CA LEU A 14 -5.20 -22.66 -16.22
C LEU A 14 -5.48 -21.57 -15.17
N ALA A 15 -5.77 -21.99 -13.94
CA ALA A 15 -5.62 -21.12 -12.79
C ALA A 15 -4.15 -21.19 -12.38
N CYS A 16 -3.33 -20.30 -12.93
CA CYS A 16 -2.06 -19.93 -12.31
C CYS A 16 -2.36 -19.14 -11.04
N ALA A 17 -2.90 -19.80 -10.03
CA ALA A 17 -2.93 -19.29 -8.68
C ALA A 17 -1.51 -19.44 -8.13
N ASN A 18 -0.61 -18.53 -8.53
CA ASN A 18 0.52 -18.17 -7.69
C ASN A 18 -0.07 -17.50 -6.44
N VAL A 19 -0.58 -18.33 -5.53
CA VAL A 19 -0.80 -17.92 -4.15
C VAL A 19 0.60 -17.77 -3.58
N GLN A 20 1.19 -16.60 -3.80
CA GLN A 20 2.30 -16.11 -2.98
C GLN A 20 1.75 -16.15 -1.56
N ALA A 21 2.15 -17.16 -0.80
CA ALA A 21 1.84 -17.25 0.61
C ALA A 21 2.44 -16.01 1.25
N THR A 22 1.58 -15.05 1.59
CA THR A 22 1.94 -13.94 2.46
C THR A 22 2.46 -14.59 3.73
N PRO A 23 3.73 -14.38 4.12
CA PRO A 23 4.20 -14.90 5.39
C PRO A 23 3.29 -14.30 6.46
N LYS A 24 2.58 -15.18 7.18
CA LYS A 24 1.85 -14.80 8.39
C LYS A 24 2.89 -14.16 9.30
N SER A 25 2.77 -12.86 9.48
CA SER A 25 3.54 -12.08 10.45
C SER A 25 3.55 -12.88 11.75
N GLN A 26 4.71 -13.45 12.08
CA GLN A 26 4.95 -14.04 13.39
C GLN A 26 4.71 -12.91 14.39
N GLU A 27 3.71 -13.05 15.26
CA GLU A 27 3.54 -12.20 16.44
C GLU A 27 4.79 -12.33 17.31
N SER A 28 5.83 -11.58 16.97
CA SER A 28 6.98 -11.39 17.83
C SER A 28 6.55 -10.35 18.87
N GLN A 29 6.59 -10.70 20.15
CA GLN A 29 6.42 -9.77 21.27
C GLN A 29 7.62 -8.78 21.40
N GLY A 30 8.26 -8.45 20.27
CA GLY A 30 9.42 -7.56 20.18
C GLY A 30 9.05 -6.17 19.64
N LEU A 31 10.06 -5.30 19.58
CA LEU A 31 10.00 -4.05 18.84
C LEU A 31 9.69 -4.37 17.37
N TYR A 32 8.60 -3.83 16.83
CA TYR A 32 8.34 -3.91 15.41
C TYR A 32 8.20 -2.51 14.82
N LEU A 33 8.89 -2.32 13.69
CA LEU A 33 9.00 -1.07 12.97
C LEU A 33 8.51 -1.33 11.54
N LEU A 34 7.42 -0.66 11.18
CA LEU A 34 6.78 -0.84 9.88
C LEU A 34 7.05 0.37 8.98
N GLY A 35 7.44 0.09 7.74
CA GLY A 35 7.44 1.05 6.65
C GLY A 35 6.03 1.13 6.06
N LEU A 36 5.40 2.29 6.18
CA LEU A 36 4.10 2.59 5.58
C LEU A 36 4.34 3.37 4.29
N ILE A 37 4.03 2.77 3.14
CA ILE A 37 4.20 3.42 1.83
C ILE A 37 2.84 3.96 1.41
N PHE A 38 2.72 5.28 1.37
CA PHE A 38 1.51 5.98 0.95
C PHE A 38 1.63 6.40 -0.51
N GLY A 39 0.65 6.01 -1.32
CA GLY A 39 0.45 6.56 -2.66
C GLY A 39 -0.26 7.91 -2.56
N VAL A 40 0.25 8.91 -3.27
CA VAL A 40 -0.23 10.28 -3.23
C VAL A 40 -0.47 10.79 -4.64
N LYS A 41 -1.65 11.38 -4.88
CA LYS A 41 -1.97 12.06 -6.14
C LYS A 41 -2.22 13.54 -5.90
N LYS A 42 -1.68 14.37 -6.79
CA LYS A 42 -1.92 15.81 -6.83
C LYS A 42 -2.89 16.17 -7.95
N ASP A 43 -3.62 17.27 -7.78
CA ASP A 43 -4.34 17.92 -8.88
C ASP A 43 -3.39 18.80 -9.72
N SER A 44 -3.94 19.44 -10.76
CA SER A 44 -3.21 20.34 -11.65
C SER A 44 -2.68 21.60 -10.96
N GLU A 45 -3.19 21.91 -9.76
CA GLU A 45 -2.74 23.04 -8.94
C GLU A 45 -1.65 22.62 -7.93
N GLY A 46 -1.22 21.35 -7.97
CA GLY A 46 -0.22 20.81 -7.06
C GLY A 46 -0.74 20.48 -5.66
N ASN A 47 -2.06 20.55 -5.43
CA ASN A 47 -2.67 20.19 -4.15
C ASN A 47 -2.86 18.68 -4.06
N VAL A 48 -2.62 18.12 -2.86
CA VAL A 48 -2.83 16.69 -2.61
C VAL A 48 -4.32 16.35 -2.62
N LYS A 49 -4.77 15.62 -3.64
CA LYS A 49 -6.16 15.19 -3.85
C LYS A 49 -6.47 13.84 -3.20
N GLU A 50 -5.55 12.89 -3.29
CA GLU A 50 -5.73 11.52 -2.80
C GLU A 50 -4.50 11.07 -2.01
N VAL A 51 -4.75 10.38 -0.90
CA VAL A 51 -3.74 9.66 -0.12
C VAL A 51 -4.31 8.28 0.20
N ARG A 52 -3.55 7.23 -0.11
CA ARG A 52 -3.92 5.84 0.19
C ARG A 52 -2.71 5.08 0.72
N LEU A 53 -2.94 4.13 1.63
CA LEU A 53 -1.89 3.19 2.04
C LEU A 53 -1.70 2.17 0.91
N ALA A 54 -0.58 2.27 0.20
CA ALA A 54 -0.27 1.41 -0.93
C ALA A 54 0.36 0.09 -0.50
N GLN A 55 1.22 0.13 0.53
CA GLN A 55 1.93 -1.04 1.02
C GLN A 55 2.37 -0.85 2.47
N VAL A 56 2.44 -1.96 3.21
CA VAL A 56 3.11 -2.03 4.51
C VAL A 56 4.27 -3.02 4.40
N GLN A 57 5.44 -2.62 4.89
CA GLN A 57 6.63 -3.45 4.92
C GLN A 57 7.15 -3.60 6.36
N ASP A 58 7.59 -4.79 6.71
CA ASP A 58 8.51 -4.96 7.84
C ASP A 58 9.87 -4.36 7.42
N THR A 59 10.35 -3.39 8.19
CA THR A 59 11.59 -2.67 7.86
C THR A 59 12.85 -3.53 8.01
N ALA A 60 12.84 -4.54 8.89
CA ALA A 60 13.97 -5.42 9.12
C ALA A 60 14.10 -6.47 8.02
N SER A 61 12.99 -7.13 7.68
CA SER A 61 12.97 -8.20 6.66
C SER A 61 12.77 -7.67 5.24
N LYS A 62 12.31 -6.42 5.08
CA LYS A 62 11.89 -5.79 3.82
C LYS A 62 10.75 -6.52 3.11
N GLN A 63 10.02 -7.37 3.84
CA GLN A 63 8.89 -8.11 3.30
C GLN A 63 7.62 -7.29 3.42
N GLN A 64 6.76 -7.41 2.41
CA GLN A 64 5.39 -6.91 2.52
C GLN A 64 4.63 -7.74 3.56
N ILE A 65 3.92 -7.04 4.44
CA ILE A 65 3.09 -7.69 5.46
C ILE A 65 1.63 -7.29 5.29
N ASP A 66 0.75 -8.19 5.68
CA ASP A 66 -0.69 -7.92 5.79
C ASP A 66 -0.95 -7.28 7.15
N PHE A 67 -0.92 -5.95 7.17
CA PHE A 67 -1.15 -5.15 8.37
C PHE A 67 -2.19 -4.07 8.07
N GLN A 68 -3.26 -4.06 8.84
CA GLN A 68 -4.30 -3.06 8.75
C GLN A 68 -3.98 -1.89 9.68
N LEU A 69 -3.54 -0.77 9.11
CA LEU A 69 -3.30 0.45 9.90
C LEU A 69 -4.65 0.96 10.47
N PRO A 70 -4.74 1.21 11.79
CA PRO A 70 -5.92 1.80 12.40
C PRO A 70 -6.35 3.11 11.70
N GLU A 71 -7.66 3.32 11.58
CA GLU A 71 -8.22 4.44 10.81
C GLU A 71 -7.73 5.81 11.31
N HIS A 72 -7.61 6.00 12.63
CA HIS A 72 -7.13 7.25 13.19
C HIS A 72 -5.66 7.56 12.79
N LEU A 73 -4.81 6.54 12.67
CA LEU A 73 -3.42 6.68 12.19
C LEU A 73 -3.37 6.93 10.68
N MET A 74 -4.27 6.30 9.91
CA MET A 74 -4.45 6.60 8.49
C MET A 74 -4.81 8.07 8.26
N VAL A 75 -5.73 8.61 9.06
CA VAL A 75 -6.12 10.03 9.02
C VAL A 75 -4.96 10.93 9.43
N GLN A 76 -4.26 10.60 10.51
CA GLN A 76 -3.10 11.34 10.99
C GLN A 76 -2.00 11.44 9.92
N ALA A 77 -1.62 10.31 9.32
CA ALA A 77 -0.64 10.25 8.25
C ALA A 77 -1.09 11.05 7.01
N SER A 78 -2.36 10.90 6.61
CA SER A 78 -2.92 11.63 5.47
C SER A 78 -2.88 13.15 5.66
N ASN A 79 -3.19 13.64 6.86
CA ASN A 79 -3.15 15.06 7.17
C ASN A 79 -1.72 15.61 7.16
N LYS A 80 -0.75 14.84 7.68
CA LYS A 80 0.68 15.20 7.59
C LYS A 80 1.14 15.28 6.14
N ILE A 81 0.88 14.24 5.34
CA ILE A 81 1.26 14.19 3.92
C ILE A 81 0.70 15.39 3.17
N LYS A 82 -0.60 15.70 3.36
CA LYS A 82 -1.24 16.88 2.75
C LYS A 82 -0.54 18.18 3.15
N LYS A 83 -0.23 18.36 4.43
CA LYS A 83 0.43 19.57 4.94
C LYS A 83 1.82 19.78 4.33
N TYR A 84 2.64 18.74 4.29
CA TYR A 84 4.04 18.87 3.86
C TYR A 84 4.22 18.84 2.35
N ASN A 85 3.29 18.25 1.59
CA ASN A 85 3.42 18.12 0.14
C ASN A 85 2.57 19.11 -0.65
N ALA A 86 1.73 19.92 0.01
CA ALA A 86 1.03 21.03 -0.61
C ALA A 86 2.03 22.09 -1.10
N GLY A 87 1.91 22.51 -2.37
CA GLY A 87 2.72 23.60 -2.91
C GLY A 87 4.21 23.29 -3.17
N ILE A 88 4.68 22.05 -2.97
CA ILE A 88 6.01 21.64 -3.46
C ILE A 88 5.93 21.43 -4.98
N ASP A 89 6.35 22.49 -5.68
CA ASP A 89 6.77 22.73 -7.08
C ASP A 89 6.08 22.05 -8.27
N GLU A 90 5.92 22.86 -9.32
CA GLU A 90 5.02 22.77 -10.49
C GLU A 90 5.41 21.76 -11.58
N ARG A 91 6.27 20.79 -11.28
CA ARG A 91 6.77 19.82 -12.29
C ARG A 91 6.09 18.47 -12.21
N SER A 92 4.78 18.44 -12.42
CA SER A 92 4.16 17.31 -13.09
C SER A 92 2.73 17.70 -13.36
N GLU A 93 2.34 17.77 -14.64
CA GLU A 93 0.94 17.65 -15.03
C GLU A 93 0.42 16.30 -14.55
N SER A 94 -0.02 16.31 -13.29
CA SER A 94 -1.19 15.65 -12.71
C SER A 94 -1.75 14.46 -13.48
N GLN A 95 -1.20 13.26 -13.27
CA GLN A 95 -1.92 11.98 -13.17
C GLN A 95 -1.10 10.90 -12.44
N GLU A 96 0.23 11.04 -12.40
CA GLU A 96 1.10 10.03 -11.81
C GLU A 96 1.06 10.07 -10.28
N GLU A 97 0.91 8.88 -9.68
CA GLU A 97 1.01 8.67 -8.25
C GLU A 97 2.48 8.69 -7.83
N PHE A 98 2.82 9.47 -6.81
CA PHE A 98 4.12 9.41 -6.14
C PHE A 98 3.99 8.78 -4.76
N PHE A 99 5.12 8.38 -4.19
CA PHE A 99 5.14 7.61 -2.94
C PHE A 99 5.80 8.40 -1.81
N VAL A 100 5.14 8.43 -0.66
CA VAL A 100 5.68 8.96 0.60
C VAL A 100 5.86 7.81 1.57
N ILE A 101 7.05 7.73 2.18
CA ILE A 101 7.35 6.74 3.20
C ILE A 101 7.09 7.37 4.58
N CYS A 102 6.28 6.67 5.36
CA CYS A 102 6.08 6.92 6.77
C CYS A 102 6.48 5.68 7.58
N ILE A 103 6.60 5.84 8.89
CA ILE A 103 7.05 4.84 9.83
C ILE A 103 6.02 4.71 10.94
N TYR A 104 5.71 3.47 11.29
CA TYR A 104 4.95 3.10 12.48
C TYR A 104 5.80 2.22 13.40
N THR A 105 5.64 2.37 14.71
CA THR A 105 6.28 1.53 15.71
C THR A 105 5.32 1.20 16.83
N ASN A 106 5.48 0.03 17.45
CA ASN A 106 4.74 -0.33 18.66
C ASN A 106 5.24 0.32 19.95
N LEU A 107 6.36 1.06 19.93
CA LEU A 107 6.79 1.87 21.08
C LEU A 107 5.89 3.09 21.29
N ASP A 108 5.35 3.62 20.19
CA ASP A 108 4.44 4.76 20.18
C ASP A 108 3.30 4.44 19.19
N PRO A 109 2.37 3.55 19.57
CA PRO A 109 1.36 3.01 18.65
C PRO A 109 0.31 4.04 18.24
N GLU A 110 0.31 5.23 18.84
CA GLU A 110 -0.61 6.33 18.55
C GLU A 110 -0.04 7.33 17.52
N LEU A 111 1.14 7.02 16.96
CA LEU A 111 1.87 7.92 16.08
C LEU A 111 2.33 7.26 14.78
N VAL A 112 2.17 8.01 13.69
CA VAL A 112 2.84 7.79 12.42
C VAL A 112 3.78 8.96 12.14
N ARG A 113 5.02 8.66 11.76
CA ARG A 113 6.04 9.66 11.38
C ARG A 113 6.28 9.60 9.89
N CYS A 114 6.15 10.70 9.18
CA CYS A 114 6.36 10.76 7.73
C CYS A 114 7.63 11.53 7.40
N GLY A 115 8.28 11.22 6.28
CA GLY A 115 9.39 12.05 5.78
C GLY A 115 8.96 13.52 5.66
N GLY A 116 9.73 14.43 6.26
CA GLY A 116 9.39 15.86 6.36
C GLY A 116 8.83 16.31 7.73
N ASP A 117 8.62 15.39 8.68
CA ASP A 117 8.40 15.73 10.09
C ASP A 117 9.72 16.23 10.72
N GLU A 118 10.11 17.49 10.48
CA GLU A 118 11.06 18.26 11.33
C GLU A 118 10.33 19.01 12.45
#